data_AF-I7ZQD0-F1
#
_entry.id   AF-I7ZQD0-F1
#
_cell.length_a   1.000
_cell.length_b   1.000
_cell.length_c   1.000
_cell.angle_alpha   90.00
_cell.angle_beta   90.00
_cell.angle_gamma   90.00
#
_symmetry.space_group_name_H-M   'P 1'
#
loop_
_entity.id
_entity.type
_entity.pdbx_description
1 polymer ?
#
loop_
_entity_poly.entity_id
_entity_poly.type
_entity_poly.pdbx_seq_one_letter_code
_entity_poly.pdbx_strand_id
1 'polypeptide(L)'
;MLAADDLATSAKQETSCRFSGDATREELNRLVPHDYGQRLVSLFIKYVWPALPLISRSQMGLTPSCSIPEPWALERTPVHLLAAVYASALPFAAHDDYLCVLQTYNAPPADRLWRMAYELISEEIHTPHLAVLQTALLYLHRPLDEARASIADTPFVWSFVGTIVGLAESLGLHIECRMWGIPAWEKRLRRRLWWAIYAEDKWRSLLMGRPPYIHRSEWDVSELDGADFLYHTRGASSSSSGVHQPQDPVPFRYLVDLSGIAEQIYESF
;
A
#
# COMPACT_ATOMS: atom_id res chain seq x y z
N MET A 1 10.12 19.51 27.74
CA MET A 1 10.33 18.17 27.15
C MET A 1 9.85 18.30 25.72
N LEU A 2 10.76 18.47 24.76
CA LEU A 2 10.39 18.54 23.33
C LEU A 2 9.81 17.18 22.93
N ALA A 3 8.67 17.15 22.24
CA ALA A 3 8.05 15.89 21.85
C ALA A 3 8.94 15.17 20.81
N ALA A 4 8.90 13.83 20.77
CA ALA A 4 9.64 13.06 19.76
C ALA A 4 9.27 13.48 18.33
N ASP A 5 8.01 13.88 18.12
CA ASP A 5 7.53 14.44 16.86
C ASP A 5 8.18 15.79 16.53
N ASP A 6 8.44 16.65 17.50
CA ASP A 6 9.12 17.95 17.27
C ASP A 6 10.56 17.72 16.80
N LEU A 7 11.26 16.74 17.36
CA LEU A 7 12.62 16.37 16.91
C LEU A 7 12.61 15.76 15.51
N ALA A 8 11.63 14.89 15.22
CA ALA A 8 11.47 14.29 13.89
C ALA A 8 11.15 15.35 12.82
N THR A 9 10.35 16.36 13.15
CA THR A 9 10.05 17.46 12.21
C THR A 9 11.28 18.32 11.90
N SER A 10 12.15 18.58 12.88
CA SER A 10 13.43 19.27 12.65
C SER A 10 14.33 18.47 11.71
N ALA A 11 14.50 17.17 11.95
CA ALA A 11 15.29 16.31 11.07
C ALA A 11 14.69 16.21 9.64
N LYS A 12 13.35 16.17 9.55
CA LYS A 12 12.63 16.21 8.27
C LYS A 12 12.90 17.51 7.51
N GLN A 13 13.00 18.66 8.20
CA GLN A 13 13.32 19.94 7.56
C GLN A 13 14.74 20.00 7.00
N GLU A 14 15.70 19.30 7.63
CA GLU A 14 17.09 19.27 7.17
C GLU A 14 17.26 18.52 5.84
N THR A 15 16.44 17.51 5.60
CA THR A 15 16.50 16.64 4.41
C THR A 15 15.39 16.90 3.40
N SER A 16 14.35 17.65 3.78
CA SER A 16 13.24 17.97 2.88
C SER A 16 13.68 18.87 1.73
N CYS A 17 13.27 18.50 0.52
CA CYS A 17 13.54 19.26 -0.69
C CYS A 17 12.36 20.14 -1.15
N ARG A 18 11.23 20.19 -0.41
CA ARG A 18 10.00 20.88 -0.81
C ARG A 18 9.28 21.59 0.33
N PHE A 19 8.59 22.68 -0.03
CA PHE A 19 7.65 23.40 0.83
C PHE A 19 6.21 23.26 0.30
N SER A 20 5.27 22.98 1.21
CA SER A 20 3.80 22.99 1.05
C SER A 20 3.10 21.70 0.55
N GLY A 21 2.48 20.98 1.51
CA GLY A 21 1.63 19.80 1.22
C GLY A 21 0.28 20.13 0.57
N ASP A 22 -0.24 21.34 0.73
CA ASP A 22 -1.50 21.78 0.11
C ASP A 22 -1.35 21.88 -1.41
N ALA A 23 -0.19 22.36 -1.88
CA ALA A 23 0.13 22.42 -3.30
C ALA A 23 0.14 21.02 -3.95
N THR A 24 0.62 20.00 -3.24
CA THR A 24 0.68 18.63 -3.77
C THR A 24 -0.71 17.99 -3.89
N ARG A 25 -1.63 18.27 -2.95
CA ARG A 25 -3.03 17.82 -3.05
C ARG A 25 -3.73 18.45 -4.23
N GLU A 26 -3.56 19.77 -4.43
CA GLU A 26 -4.11 20.48 -5.58
C GLU A 26 -3.55 19.95 -6.90
N GLU A 27 -2.25 19.66 -6.95
CA GLU A 27 -1.64 19.04 -8.12
C GLU A 27 -2.24 17.65 -8.41
N LEU A 28 -2.37 16.79 -7.40
CA LEU A 28 -3.02 15.49 -7.55
C LEU A 28 -4.44 15.63 -8.11
N ASN A 29 -5.24 16.54 -7.55
CA ASN A 29 -6.62 16.78 -7.98
C ASN A 29 -6.70 17.36 -9.41
N ARG A 30 -5.68 18.11 -9.84
CA ARG A 30 -5.56 18.60 -11.22
C ARG A 30 -5.24 17.46 -12.20
N LEU A 31 -4.41 16.51 -11.79
CA LEU A 31 -4.07 15.33 -12.60
C LEU A 31 -5.20 14.31 -12.66
N VAL A 32 -5.89 14.10 -11.53
CA VAL A 32 -6.97 13.14 -11.37
C VAL A 32 -8.13 13.84 -10.65
N PRO A 33 -9.15 14.31 -11.39
CA PRO A 33 -10.35 14.89 -10.79
C PRO A 33 -11.04 13.90 -9.84
N HIS A 34 -11.75 14.42 -8.84
CA HIS A 34 -12.33 13.62 -7.76
C HIS A 34 -13.21 12.46 -8.27
N ASP A 35 -14.11 12.73 -9.21
CA ASP A 35 -15.01 11.72 -9.79
C ASP A 35 -14.24 10.62 -10.55
N TYR A 36 -13.14 10.99 -11.20
CA TYR A 36 -12.23 10.05 -11.87
C TYR A 36 -11.54 9.18 -10.81
N GLY A 37 -11.04 9.80 -9.74
CA GLY A 37 -10.38 9.12 -8.62
C GLY A 37 -11.27 8.10 -7.91
N GLN A 38 -12.54 8.42 -7.66
CA GLN A 38 -13.48 7.48 -7.03
C GLN A 38 -13.67 6.20 -7.85
N ARG A 39 -13.78 6.33 -9.18
CA ARG A 39 -13.88 5.17 -10.08
C ARG A 39 -12.57 4.37 -10.13
N LEU A 40 -11.42 5.04 -10.14
CA LEU A 40 -10.12 4.35 -10.04
C LEU A 40 -9.97 3.55 -8.75
N VAL A 41 -10.40 4.08 -7.60
CA VAL A 41 -10.41 3.31 -6.34
C VAL A 41 -11.32 2.08 -6.45
N SER A 42 -12.47 2.22 -7.11
CA SER A 42 -13.37 1.09 -7.35
C SER A 42 -12.67 -0.02 -8.15
N LEU A 43 -11.95 0.35 -9.20
CA LEU A 43 -11.13 -0.56 -10.01
C LEU A 43 -9.97 -1.15 -9.23
N PHE A 44 -9.26 -0.36 -8.41
CA PHE A 44 -8.19 -0.84 -7.54
C PHE A 44 -8.68 -1.98 -6.64
N ILE A 45 -9.85 -1.81 -6.03
CA ILE A 45 -10.40 -2.79 -5.09
C ILE A 45 -10.84 -4.06 -5.82
N LYS A 46 -11.30 -3.93 -7.07
CA LYS A 46 -11.72 -5.06 -7.89
C LYS A 46 -10.54 -5.85 -8.45
N TYR A 47 -9.51 -5.18 -8.96
CA TYR A 47 -8.45 -5.81 -9.75
C TYR A 47 -7.09 -5.92 -9.05
N VAL A 48 -6.76 -4.98 -8.16
CA VAL A 48 -5.43 -4.93 -7.51
C VAL A 48 -5.49 -5.52 -6.10
N TRP A 49 -6.48 -5.13 -5.31
CA TRP A 49 -6.61 -5.52 -3.90
C TRP A 49 -6.61 -7.03 -3.64
N PRO A 50 -7.23 -7.91 -4.46
CA PRO A 50 -7.19 -9.35 -4.21
C PRO A 50 -5.76 -9.91 -4.18
N ALA A 51 -4.91 -9.44 -5.09
CA ALA A 51 -3.49 -9.84 -5.13
C ALA A 51 -2.65 -9.08 -4.09
N LEU A 52 -2.99 -7.82 -3.83
CA LEU A 52 -2.20 -6.91 -3.01
C LEU A 52 -3.10 -6.16 -2.00
N PRO A 53 -3.59 -6.83 -0.94
CA PRO A 53 -4.60 -6.33 0.00
C PRO A 53 -4.02 -5.35 1.03
N LEU A 54 -3.25 -4.38 0.56
CA LEU A 54 -2.51 -3.44 1.39
C LEU A 54 -3.41 -2.35 1.98
N ILE A 55 -4.65 -2.19 1.51
CA ILE A 55 -5.53 -1.09 1.94
C ILE A 55 -6.73 -1.64 2.70
N SER A 56 -7.15 -0.94 3.75
CA SER A 56 -8.36 -1.29 4.50
C SER A 56 -9.60 -0.79 3.76
N ARG A 57 -10.47 -1.71 3.30
CA ARG A 57 -11.72 -1.35 2.59
C ARG A 57 -12.63 -0.44 3.44
N SER A 58 -12.65 -0.64 4.75
CA SER A 58 -13.41 0.22 5.68
C SER A 58 -12.88 1.65 5.77
N GLN A 59 -11.58 1.87 5.54
CA GLN A 59 -10.99 3.22 5.52
C GLN A 59 -11.29 3.95 4.20
N MET A 60 -11.49 3.20 3.10
CA MET A 60 -11.86 3.75 1.80
C MET A 60 -13.37 4.01 1.65
N GLY A 61 -14.16 3.90 2.72
CA GLY A 61 -15.61 4.17 2.69
C GLY A 61 -16.41 3.21 1.80
N LEU A 62 -15.87 2.04 1.46
CA LEU A 62 -16.54 1.09 0.57
C LEU A 62 -17.57 0.27 1.33
N THR A 63 -18.76 0.11 0.75
CA THR A 63 -19.84 -0.70 1.31
C THR A 63 -20.21 -1.85 0.35
N PRO A 64 -20.83 -2.95 0.82
CA PRO A 64 -21.22 -4.06 -0.07
C PRO A 64 -22.17 -3.64 -1.20
N SER A 65 -22.94 -2.57 -0.99
CA SER A 65 -23.87 -1.99 -1.98
C SER A 65 -23.22 -0.95 -2.89
N CYS A 66 -22.10 -0.34 -2.48
CA CYS A 66 -21.44 0.72 -3.22
C CYS A 66 -19.98 0.38 -3.49
N SER A 67 -19.69 0.07 -4.76
CA SER A 67 -18.31 -0.10 -5.24
C SER A 67 -17.53 1.22 -5.28
N ILE A 68 -18.21 2.36 -5.22
CA ILE A 68 -17.64 3.70 -5.28
C ILE A 68 -17.36 4.20 -3.85
N PRO A 69 -16.14 4.67 -3.56
CA PRO A 69 -15.79 5.20 -2.24
C PRO A 69 -16.46 6.55 -1.97
N GLU A 70 -16.79 6.80 -0.71
CA GLU A 70 -17.32 8.09 -0.26
C GLU A 70 -16.29 9.24 -0.41
N PRO A 71 -16.71 10.47 -0.75
CA PRO A 71 -15.78 11.60 -0.96
C PRO A 71 -14.84 11.89 0.22
N TRP A 72 -15.39 11.85 1.44
CA TRP A 72 -14.61 12.10 2.66
C TRP A 72 -13.46 11.11 2.85
N ALA A 73 -13.56 9.89 2.30
CA ALA A 73 -12.52 8.88 2.41
C ALA A 73 -11.29 9.28 1.58
N LEU A 74 -11.50 9.84 0.38
CA LEU A 74 -10.42 10.35 -0.46
C LEU A 74 -9.76 11.57 0.18
N GLU A 75 -10.55 12.52 0.71
CA GLU A 75 -10.02 13.72 1.37
C GLU A 75 -9.09 13.37 2.56
N ARG A 76 -9.49 12.37 3.36
CA ARG A 76 -8.69 11.92 4.52
C ARG A 76 -7.48 11.06 4.15
N THR A 77 -7.48 10.46 2.96
CA THR A 77 -6.36 9.61 2.53
C THR A 77 -5.16 10.48 2.17
N PRO A 78 -3.94 10.16 2.63
CA PRO A 78 -2.73 10.90 2.26
C PRO A 78 -2.48 10.89 0.75
N VAL A 79 -1.89 11.98 0.24
CA VAL A 79 -1.68 12.22 -1.20
C VAL A 79 -0.84 11.11 -1.84
N HIS A 80 0.23 10.68 -1.19
CA HIS A 80 1.11 9.62 -1.69
C HIS A 80 0.37 8.30 -1.88
N LEU A 81 -0.54 7.95 -0.96
CA LEU A 81 -1.31 6.72 -1.05
C LEU A 81 -2.35 6.81 -2.16
N LEU A 82 -3.07 7.92 -2.28
CA LEU A 82 -3.99 8.13 -3.40
C LEU A 82 -3.28 8.09 -4.75
N ALA A 83 -2.13 8.76 -4.88
CA ALA A 83 -1.36 8.78 -6.12
C ALA A 83 -0.96 7.36 -6.55
N ALA A 84 -0.45 6.55 -5.62
CA ALA A 84 -0.12 5.14 -5.90
C ALA A 84 -1.37 4.30 -6.22
N VAL A 85 -2.48 4.46 -5.49
CA VAL A 85 -3.74 3.75 -5.78
C VAL A 85 -4.25 4.08 -7.17
N TYR A 86 -4.28 5.36 -7.53
CA TYR A 86 -4.71 5.81 -8.86
C TYR A 86 -3.78 5.23 -9.93
N ALA A 87 -2.46 5.35 -9.76
CA ALA A 87 -1.49 4.84 -10.71
C ALA A 87 -1.57 3.32 -10.91
N SER A 88 -1.76 2.54 -9.83
CA SER A 88 -1.97 1.10 -9.89
C SER A 88 -3.27 0.71 -10.59
N ALA A 89 -4.32 1.53 -10.49
CA ALA A 89 -5.62 1.25 -11.07
C ALA A 89 -5.77 1.70 -12.53
N LEU A 90 -4.94 2.66 -12.99
CA LEU A 90 -4.99 3.22 -14.33
C LEU A 90 -4.97 2.17 -15.46
N PRO A 91 -4.17 1.08 -15.42
CA PRO A 91 -4.21 0.04 -16.45
C PRO A 91 -5.59 -0.63 -16.61
N PHE A 92 -6.42 -0.57 -15.57
CA PHE A 92 -7.76 -1.17 -15.57
C PHE A 92 -8.85 -0.18 -15.97
N ALA A 93 -8.54 1.09 -16.25
CA ALA A 93 -9.54 2.11 -16.60
C ALA A 93 -10.36 1.76 -17.86
N ALA A 94 -9.82 0.94 -18.76
CA ALA A 94 -10.56 0.38 -19.89
C ALA A 94 -11.76 -0.52 -19.49
N HIS A 95 -11.81 -1.00 -18.24
CA HIS A 95 -12.89 -1.84 -17.71
C HIS A 95 -14.00 -1.04 -17.00
N ASP A 96 -13.96 0.28 -17.06
CA ASP A 96 -15.05 1.16 -16.64
C ASP A 96 -15.58 1.94 -17.85
N ASP A 97 -16.88 1.87 -18.09
CA ASP A 97 -17.53 2.44 -19.28
C ASP A 97 -17.27 3.95 -19.44
N TYR A 98 -17.12 4.68 -18.34
CA TYR A 98 -16.89 6.12 -18.35
C TYR A 98 -15.39 6.45 -18.48
N LEU A 99 -14.54 5.78 -17.71
CA LEU A 99 -13.09 6.03 -17.73
C LEU A 99 -12.46 5.60 -19.05
N CYS A 100 -12.93 4.52 -19.68
CA CYS A 100 -12.43 4.04 -20.97
C CYS A 100 -12.51 5.13 -22.06
N VAL A 101 -13.61 5.87 -22.11
CA VAL A 101 -13.78 6.99 -23.05
C VAL A 101 -12.86 8.15 -22.67
N LEU A 102 -12.83 8.55 -21.39
CA LEU A 102 -12.00 9.67 -20.94
C LEU A 102 -10.50 9.43 -21.13
N GLN A 103 -10.03 8.21 -20.90
CA GLN A 103 -8.64 7.81 -21.07
C GLN A 103 -8.16 8.03 -22.51
N THR A 104 -9.04 7.94 -23.50
CA THR A 104 -8.69 8.20 -24.91
C THR A 104 -8.33 9.66 -25.17
N TYR A 105 -8.91 10.61 -24.42
CA TYR A 105 -8.72 12.04 -24.65
C TYR A 105 -7.81 12.72 -23.63
N ASN A 106 -7.85 12.28 -22.37
CA ASN A 106 -7.16 12.92 -21.26
C ASN A 106 -6.74 11.88 -20.20
N ALA A 107 -5.94 10.90 -20.59
CA ALA A 107 -5.37 9.93 -19.65
C ALA A 107 -4.47 10.64 -18.63
N PRO A 108 -4.68 10.40 -17.32
CA PRO A 108 -3.75 10.88 -16.31
C PRO A 108 -2.34 10.30 -16.53
N PRO A 109 -1.28 11.11 -16.42
CA PRO A 109 0.09 10.64 -16.63
C PRO A 109 0.54 9.76 -15.45
N ALA A 110 0.57 8.44 -15.66
CA ALA A 110 0.93 7.46 -14.64
C ALA A 110 2.35 7.67 -14.09
N ASP A 111 3.30 8.08 -14.93
CA ASP A 111 4.68 8.37 -14.53
C ASP A 111 4.75 9.51 -13.50
N ARG A 112 3.90 10.53 -13.66
CA ARG A 112 3.83 11.67 -12.75
C ARG A 112 3.22 11.27 -11.41
N LEU A 113 2.19 10.43 -11.42
CA LEU A 113 1.59 9.90 -10.18
C LEU A 113 2.60 9.04 -9.40
N TRP A 114 3.35 8.17 -10.09
CA TRP A 114 4.39 7.36 -9.45
C TRP A 114 5.55 8.21 -8.94
N ARG A 115 5.96 9.24 -9.69
CA ARG A 115 6.98 10.20 -9.25
C ARG A 115 6.53 10.93 -7.97
N MET A 116 5.31 11.44 -7.97
CA MET A 116 4.71 12.10 -6.79
C MET A 116 4.67 11.16 -5.58
N ALA A 117 4.25 9.90 -5.76
CA ALA A 117 4.24 8.91 -4.70
C ALA A 117 5.64 8.68 -4.12
N TYR A 118 6.66 8.51 -4.97
CA TYR A 118 8.05 8.27 -4.53
C TYR A 118 8.68 9.48 -3.83
N GLU A 119 8.46 10.69 -4.35
CA GLU A 119 8.94 11.94 -3.72
C GLU A 119 8.37 12.08 -2.30
N LEU A 120 7.06 11.89 -2.15
CA LEU A 120 6.40 11.97 -0.84
C LEU A 120 6.80 10.83 0.11
N ILE A 121 7.03 9.60 -0.38
CA ILE A 121 7.62 8.54 0.46
C ILE A 121 8.95 9.01 1.02
N SER A 122 9.82 9.57 0.18
CA SER A 122 11.17 9.99 0.58
C SER A 122 11.12 11.08 1.65
N GLU A 123 10.16 12.00 1.56
CA GLU A 123 9.93 13.04 2.57
C GLU A 123 9.39 12.48 3.89
N GLU A 124 8.52 11.47 3.84
CA GLU A 124 7.86 10.89 5.02
C GLU A 124 8.66 9.81 5.75
N ILE A 125 9.86 9.43 5.27
CA ILE A 125 10.73 8.45 5.96
C ILE A 125 11.10 8.90 7.38
N HIS A 126 11.19 10.21 7.64
CA HIS A 126 11.47 10.76 8.98
C HIS A 126 10.29 10.66 9.95
N THR A 127 9.07 10.51 9.44
CA THR A 127 7.82 10.43 10.20
C THR A 127 6.98 9.26 9.68
N PRO A 128 7.50 8.02 9.78
CA PRO A 128 6.89 6.88 9.11
C PRO A 128 5.49 6.60 9.66
N HIS A 129 4.59 6.17 8.79
CA HIS A 129 3.26 5.69 9.14
C HIS A 129 2.78 4.62 8.15
N LEU A 130 1.69 3.92 8.47
CA LEU A 130 1.22 2.77 7.66
C LEU A 130 0.99 3.12 6.19
N ALA A 131 0.48 4.32 5.91
CA ALA A 131 0.25 4.75 4.53
C ALA A 131 1.55 4.96 3.72
N VAL A 132 2.68 5.27 4.34
CA VAL A 132 3.98 5.29 3.64
C VAL A 132 4.35 3.89 3.17
N LEU A 133 4.22 2.89 4.05
CA LEU A 133 4.47 1.49 3.70
C LEU A 133 3.51 0.97 2.62
N GLN A 134 2.23 1.32 2.72
CA GLN A 134 1.23 0.98 1.69
C GLN A 134 1.67 1.54 0.32
N THR A 135 2.05 2.82 0.27
CA THR A 135 2.53 3.45 -0.96
C THR A 135 3.82 2.82 -1.47
N ALA A 136 4.79 2.57 -0.58
CA ALA A 136 6.09 2.03 -0.96
C ALA A 136 5.97 0.62 -1.55
N LEU A 137 5.14 -0.24 -0.94
CA LEU A 137 4.81 -1.54 -1.51
C LEU A 137 4.10 -1.39 -2.86
N LEU A 138 3.07 -0.55 -2.98
CA LEU A 138 2.42 -0.31 -4.28
C LEU A 138 3.42 0.16 -5.36
N TYR A 139 4.37 1.02 -4.99
CA TYR A 139 5.42 1.50 -5.88
C TYR A 139 6.41 0.41 -6.30
N LEU A 140 6.67 -0.57 -5.43
CA LEU A 140 7.49 -1.74 -5.73
C LEU A 140 6.83 -2.64 -6.79
N HIS A 141 5.50 -2.72 -6.77
CA HIS A 141 4.68 -3.45 -7.74
C HIS A 141 4.24 -2.60 -8.94
N ARG A 142 4.82 -1.41 -9.14
CA ARG A 142 4.43 -0.56 -10.27
C ARG A 142 4.68 -1.30 -11.60
N PRO A 143 3.77 -1.19 -12.60
CA PRO A 143 4.02 -1.73 -13.92
C PRO A 143 5.32 -1.15 -14.49
N LEU A 144 6.21 -2.02 -14.97
CA LEU A 144 7.39 -1.61 -15.71
C LEU A 144 6.98 -1.44 -17.18
N ASP A 145 7.38 -0.33 -17.80
CA ASP A 145 7.25 -0.17 -19.25
C ASP A 145 7.94 -1.35 -19.96
N GLU A 146 7.44 -1.76 -21.14
CA GLU A 146 8.00 -2.91 -21.88
C GLU A 146 9.51 -2.79 -22.13
N ALA A 147 10.00 -1.56 -22.35
CA ALA A 147 11.42 -1.26 -22.50
C ALA A 147 12.25 -1.45 -21.22
N ARG A 148 11.61 -1.39 -20.04
CA ARG A 148 12.22 -1.57 -18.72
C ARG A 148 12.03 -2.98 -18.17
N ALA A 149 11.01 -3.71 -18.61
CA ALA A 149 10.77 -5.09 -18.22
C ALA A 149 11.87 -6.06 -18.71
N SER A 150 12.61 -5.68 -19.76
CA SER A 150 13.74 -6.45 -20.31
C SER A 150 15.09 -6.12 -19.66
N ILE A 151 15.14 -5.14 -18.77
CA ILE A 151 16.35 -4.74 -18.05
C ILE A 151 16.37 -5.46 -16.71
N ALA A 152 17.54 -6.00 -16.32
CA ALA A 152 17.72 -6.60 -15.00
C ALA A 152 17.31 -5.62 -13.89
N ASP A 153 16.75 -6.14 -12.79
CA ASP A 153 16.34 -5.34 -11.64
C ASP A 153 17.45 -4.37 -11.23
N THR A 154 17.14 -3.08 -11.28
CA THR A 154 18.11 -2.03 -10.92
C THR A 154 18.51 -2.19 -9.44
N PRO A 155 19.75 -1.82 -9.05
CA PRO A 155 20.18 -1.87 -7.65
C PRO A 155 19.25 -1.11 -6.69
N PHE A 156 18.52 -0.12 -7.21
CA PHE A 156 17.48 0.60 -6.50
C PHE A 156 16.43 -0.32 -5.87
N VAL A 157 15.97 -1.36 -6.57
CA VAL A 157 14.89 -2.25 -6.09
C VAL A 157 15.28 -2.88 -4.75
N TRP A 158 16.48 -3.45 -4.66
CA TRP A 158 16.94 -4.09 -3.43
C TRP A 158 17.14 -3.09 -2.29
N SER A 159 17.79 -1.95 -2.56
CA SER A 159 17.96 -0.89 -1.56
C SER A 159 16.61 -0.37 -1.04
N PHE A 160 15.61 -0.28 -1.92
CA PHE A 160 14.27 0.17 -1.57
C PHE A 160 13.51 -0.87 -0.74
N VAL A 161 13.68 -2.17 -1.00
CA VAL A 161 13.19 -3.24 -0.11
C VAL A 161 13.79 -3.09 1.29
N GLY A 162 15.11 -2.86 1.39
CA GLY A 162 15.76 -2.60 2.68
C GLY A 162 15.18 -1.38 3.41
N THR A 163 14.86 -0.30 2.69
CA THR A 163 14.15 0.86 3.27
C THR A 163 12.76 0.47 3.79
N ILE A 164 11.99 -0.30 3.02
CA ILE A 164 10.65 -0.78 3.43
C ILE A 164 10.73 -1.63 4.70
N VAL A 165 11.71 -2.54 4.79
CA VAL A 165 11.95 -3.37 5.99
C VAL A 165 12.26 -2.49 7.20
N GLY A 166 13.19 -1.55 7.10
CA GLY A 166 13.54 -0.64 8.20
C GLY A 166 12.36 0.24 8.64
N LEU A 167 11.52 0.70 7.71
CA LEU A 167 10.29 1.44 8.03
C LEU A 167 9.27 0.56 8.77
N ALA A 168 9.13 -0.71 8.39
CA ALA A 168 8.23 -1.66 9.04
C ALA A 168 8.68 -1.99 10.46
N GLU A 169 9.97 -2.17 10.67
CA GLU A 169 10.57 -2.39 11.99
C GLU A 169 10.38 -1.17 12.90
N SER A 170 10.65 0.03 12.37
CA SER A 170 10.45 1.30 13.09
C SER A 170 8.99 1.50 13.54
N LEU A 171 8.04 0.97 12.77
CA LEU A 171 6.60 1.00 13.08
C LEU A 171 6.12 -0.17 13.95
N GLY A 172 7.01 -1.10 14.29
CA GLY A 172 6.72 -2.28 15.10
C GLY A 172 5.86 -3.33 14.40
N LEU A 173 5.90 -3.42 13.05
CA LEU A 173 5.10 -4.41 12.31
C LEU A 173 5.61 -5.85 12.48
N HIS A 174 6.87 -6.03 12.86
CA HIS A 174 7.49 -7.32 13.19
C HIS A 174 6.96 -7.92 14.51
N ILE A 175 6.18 -7.15 15.28
CA ILE A 175 5.62 -7.55 16.57
C ILE A 175 4.12 -7.85 16.45
N GLU A 176 3.67 -8.96 17.03
CA GLU A 176 2.27 -9.36 17.03
C GLU A 176 1.39 -8.31 17.76
N CYS A 177 0.43 -7.76 17.01
CA CYS A 177 -0.41 -6.66 17.44
C CYS A 177 -1.84 -7.06 17.81
N ARG A 178 -2.21 -8.35 17.73
CA ARG A 178 -3.54 -8.86 18.12
C ARG A 178 -3.98 -8.39 19.51
N MET A 179 -3.06 -8.33 20.47
CA MET A 179 -3.35 -7.94 21.86
C MET A 179 -3.28 -6.43 22.14
N TRP A 180 -2.88 -5.61 21.17
CA TRP A 180 -2.69 -4.18 21.38
C TRP A 180 -4.02 -3.44 21.56
N GLY A 181 -4.01 -2.28 22.23
CA GLY A 181 -5.19 -1.42 22.42
C GLY A 181 -5.60 -0.58 21.20
N ILE A 182 -5.27 -1.00 19.97
CA ILE A 182 -5.51 -0.25 18.73
C ILE A 182 -6.76 -0.76 17.97
N PRO A 183 -7.32 0.04 17.03
CA PRO A 183 -8.49 -0.37 16.26
C PRO A 183 -8.30 -1.68 15.49
N ALA A 184 -9.34 -2.52 15.43
CA ALA A 184 -9.27 -3.83 14.78
C ALA A 184 -8.88 -3.75 13.28
N TRP A 185 -9.32 -2.71 12.56
CA TRP A 185 -8.93 -2.51 11.16
C TRP A 185 -7.42 -2.26 11.01
N GLU A 186 -6.80 -1.61 12.00
CA GLU A 186 -5.39 -1.26 12.00
C GLU A 186 -4.54 -2.50 12.30
N LYS A 187 -4.94 -3.32 13.27
CA LYS A 187 -4.28 -4.63 13.55
C LYS A 187 -4.20 -5.49 12.31
N ARG A 188 -5.34 -5.66 11.63
CA ARG A 188 -5.42 -6.44 10.38
C ARG A 188 -4.53 -5.85 9.30
N LEU A 189 -4.51 -4.53 9.17
CA LEU A 189 -3.65 -3.86 8.19
C LEU A 189 -2.16 -4.08 8.50
N ARG A 190 -1.73 -3.89 9.75
CA ARG A 190 -0.34 -4.12 10.19
C ARG A 190 0.13 -5.53 9.87
N ARG A 191 -0.69 -6.54 10.16
CA ARG A 191 -0.39 -7.95 9.85
C ARG A 191 -0.30 -8.20 8.33
N ARG A 192 -1.25 -7.71 7.53
CA ARG A 192 -1.18 -7.83 6.06
C ARG A 192 0.05 -7.12 5.49
N LEU A 193 0.42 -5.96 6.01
CA LEU A 193 1.62 -5.23 5.60
C LEU A 193 2.90 -6.01 5.94
N TRP A 194 3.02 -6.52 7.17
CA TRP A 194 4.16 -7.33 7.58
C TRP A 194 4.39 -8.52 6.63
N TRP A 195 3.34 -9.30 6.40
CA TRP A 195 3.42 -10.48 5.54
C TRP A 195 3.66 -10.13 4.07
N ALA A 196 3.18 -8.98 3.58
CA ALA A 196 3.50 -8.50 2.23
C ALA A 196 5.00 -8.15 2.11
N ILE A 197 5.57 -7.50 3.12
CA ILE A 197 6.99 -7.12 3.16
C ILE A 197 7.86 -8.37 3.26
N TYR A 198 7.50 -9.32 4.12
CA TYR A 198 8.17 -10.61 4.22
C TYR A 198 8.17 -11.34 2.87
N ALA A 199 7.01 -11.40 2.18
CA ALA A 199 6.93 -12.05 0.88
C ALA A 199 7.86 -11.37 -0.14
N GLU A 200 7.83 -10.04 -0.24
CA GLU A 200 8.72 -9.29 -1.14
C GLU A 200 10.20 -9.52 -0.83
N ASP A 201 10.60 -9.51 0.45
CA ASP A 201 11.97 -9.80 0.85
C ASP A 201 12.43 -11.19 0.37
N LYS A 202 11.64 -12.24 0.64
CA LYS A 202 12.00 -13.62 0.25
C LYS A 202 12.06 -13.82 -1.25
N TRP A 203 11.07 -13.33 -1.99
CA TRP A 203 11.06 -13.48 -3.44
C TRP A 203 12.18 -12.67 -4.09
N ARG A 204 12.43 -11.43 -3.66
CA ARG A 204 13.50 -10.59 -4.22
C ARG A 204 14.88 -11.14 -3.88
N SER A 205 15.09 -11.58 -2.64
CA SER A 205 16.31 -12.27 -2.21
C SER A 205 16.62 -13.47 -3.11
N LEU A 206 15.63 -14.32 -3.35
CA LEU A 206 15.74 -15.50 -4.21
C LEU A 206 16.02 -15.13 -5.67
N LEU A 207 15.24 -14.20 -6.25
CA LEU A 207 15.39 -13.80 -7.66
C LEU A 207 16.72 -13.08 -7.93
N MET A 208 17.23 -12.32 -6.97
CA MET A 208 18.44 -11.51 -7.12
C MET A 208 19.70 -12.20 -6.58
N GLY A 209 19.57 -13.38 -5.97
CA GLY A 209 20.69 -14.10 -5.33
C GLY A 209 21.32 -13.33 -4.17
N ARG A 210 20.51 -12.61 -3.38
CA ARG A 210 20.96 -11.79 -2.25
C ARG A 210 20.52 -12.40 -0.91
N PRO A 211 21.24 -12.18 0.20
CA PRO A 211 20.73 -12.55 1.53
C PRO A 211 19.40 -11.84 1.83
N PRO A 212 18.40 -12.52 2.41
CA PRO A 212 17.16 -11.87 2.83
C PRO A 212 17.45 -10.86 3.96
N TYR A 213 16.65 -9.80 4.03
CA TYR A 213 16.72 -8.83 5.13
C TYR A 213 16.06 -9.33 6.41
N ILE A 214 14.98 -10.10 6.29
CA ILE A 214 14.18 -10.54 7.45
C ILE A 214 14.57 -11.97 7.79
N HIS A 215 15.06 -12.21 9.01
CA HIS A 215 15.30 -13.56 9.51
C HIS A 215 14.19 -14.03 10.45
N ARG A 216 13.91 -15.33 10.46
CA ARG A 216 12.82 -15.91 11.25
C ARG A 216 12.93 -15.63 12.76
N SER A 217 14.14 -15.40 13.28
CA SER A 217 14.40 -15.12 14.69
C SER A 217 14.06 -13.70 15.15
N GLU A 218 13.73 -12.80 14.22
CA GLU A 218 13.65 -11.34 14.48
C GLU A 218 12.21 -10.82 14.63
N TRP A 219 11.20 -11.70 14.52
CA TRP A 219 9.78 -11.32 14.53
C TRP A 219 8.87 -12.42 15.09
N ASP A 220 7.67 -12.06 15.54
CA ASP A 220 6.73 -12.99 16.23
C ASP A 220 5.27 -12.96 15.70
N VAL A 221 5.03 -12.27 14.59
CA VAL A 221 3.71 -12.18 13.95
C VAL A 221 3.17 -13.58 13.57
N SER A 222 1.93 -13.88 13.94
CA SER A 222 1.30 -15.16 13.58
C SER A 222 0.89 -15.19 12.10
N GLU A 223 0.70 -16.40 11.55
CA GLU A 223 0.18 -16.62 10.18
C GLU A 223 -1.15 -15.90 9.92
N LEU A 224 -1.34 -15.44 8.68
CA LEU A 224 -2.58 -14.79 8.27
C LEU A 224 -3.75 -15.78 8.28
N ASP A 225 -4.88 -15.31 8.79
CA ASP A 225 -6.13 -16.07 8.78
C ASP A 225 -7.25 -15.28 8.09
N GLY A 226 -8.43 -15.88 7.97
CA GLY A 226 -9.57 -15.21 7.33
C GLY A 226 -10.00 -13.92 8.06
N ALA A 227 -9.69 -13.78 9.35
CA ALA A 227 -10.04 -12.59 10.12
C ALA A 227 -9.26 -11.37 9.64
N ASP A 228 -8.05 -11.55 9.10
CA ASP A 228 -7.22 -10.45 8.58
C ASP A 228 -7.81 -9.75 7.37
N PHE A 229 -8.75 -10.38 6.65
CA PHE A 229 -9.35 -9.81 5.43
C PHE A 229 -10.77 -9.27 5.65
N LEU A 230 -11.23 -9.27 6.91
CA LEU A 230 -12.53 -8.73 7.29
C LEU A 230 -12.58 -7.21 7.15
N TYR A 231 -13.72 -6.70 6.69
CA TYR A 231 -14.02 -5.28 6.66
C TYR A 231 -15.38 -5.01 7.31
N HIS A 232 -15.46 -3.89 8.03
CA HIS A 232 -16.68 -3.45 8.70
C HIS A 232 -17.43 -2.46 7.82
N THR A 233 -18.76 -2.62 7.75
CA THR A 233 -19.64 -1.62 7.13
C THR A 233 -20.04 -0.59 8.17
N ARG A 234 -19.85 0.71 7.87
CA ARG A 234 -20.48 1.79 8.64
C ARG A 234 -21.86 2.00 8.04
N GLY A 235 -22.87 1.33 8.58
CA GLY A 235 -24.25 1.52 8.14
C GLY A 235 -24.70 2.97 8.36
N ALA A 236 -25.38 3.55 7.36
CA ALA A 236 -25.97 4.90 7.43
C ALA A 236 -27.16 5.01 8.41
N SER A 237 -27.49 3.94 9.14
CA SER A 237 -28.46 3.97 10.24
C SER A 237 -28.06 2.96 11.31
N SER A 238 -28.13 3.41 12.55
CA SER A 238 -27.81 2.68 13.78
C SER A 238 -28.61 1.38 13.92
N SER A 239 -27.96 0.21 13.77
CA SER A 239 -28.17 -1.00 14.61
C SER A 239 -27.48 -2.28 14.09
N SER A 240 -26.89 -2.32 12.89
CA SER A 240 -26.17 -3.53 12.44
C SER A 240 -24.83 -3.21 11.77
N SER A 241 -23.76 -3.17 12.55
CA SER A 241 -22.38 -3.22 12.05
C SER A 241 -22.09 -4.64 11.54
N GLY A 242 -22.41 -4.92 10.28
CA GLY A 242 -22.07 -6.20 9.64
C GLY A 242 -20.55 -6.33 9.46
N VAL A 243 -19.99 -7.46 9.91
CA VAL A 243 -18.62 -7.88 9.57
C VAL A 243 -18.71 -8.72 8.30
N HIS A 244 -18.04 -8.30 7.23
CA HIS A 244 -18.08 -9.00 5.95
C HIS A 244 -16.73 -9.66 5.63
N GLN A 245 -16.81 -10.90 5.15
CA GLN A 245 -15.69 -11.60 4.51
C GLN A 245 -15.61 -11.25 3.02
N PRO A 246 -14.41 -11.28 2.42
CA PRO A 246 -14.29 -11.34 0.97
C PRO A 246 -15.04 -12.57 0.44
N GLN A 247 -15.79 -12.44 -0.65
CA GLN A 247 -16.53 -13.55 -1.24
C GLN A 247 -15.59 -14.55 -1.95
N ASP A 248 -14.44 -14.06 -2.43
CA ASP A 248 -13.44 -14.84 -3.15
C ASP A 248 -12.23 -15.16 -2.25
N PRO A 249 -11.56 -16.31 -2.47
CA PRO A 249 -10.29 -16.60 -1.81
C PRO A 249 -9.29 -15.50 -2.16
N VAL A 250 -8.59 -14.98 -1.15
CA VAL A 250 -7.62 -13.90 -1.35
C VAL A 250 -6.29 -14.52 -1.81
N PRO A 251 -5.89 -14.39 -3.11
CA PRO A 251 -4.70 -15.06 -3.62
C PRO A 251 -3.41 -14.71 -2.87
N PHE A 252 -3.38 -13.52 -2.27
CA PHE A 252 -2.30 -13.06 -1.39
C PHE A 252 -1.91 -14.06 -0.30
N ARG A 253 -2.87 -14.82 0.27
CA ARG A 253 -2.53 -15.83 1.29
C ARG A 253 -1.65 -16.94 0.71
N TYR A 254 -1.97 -17.41 -0.48
CA TYR A 254 -1.15 -18.43 -1.16
C TYR A 254 0.24 -17.91 -1.49
N LEU A 255 0.37 -16.62 -1.87
CA LEU A 255 1.67 -16.00 -2.10
C LEU A 255 2.53 -16.01 -0.82
N VAL A 256 1.93 -15.68 0.31
CA VAL A 256 2.59 -15.70 1.63
C VAL A 256 3.00 -17.12 2.02
N ASP A 257 2.12 -18.10 1.85
CA ASP A 257 2.43 -19.51 2.14
C ASP A 257 3.60 -20.00 1.26
N LEU A 258 3.63 -19.62 -0.02
CA LEU A 258 4.74 -19.92 -0.93
C LEU A 258 6.05 -19.22 -0.52
N SER A 259 5.99 -18.01 0.05
CA SER A 259 7.19 -17.32 0.56
C SER A 259 7.85 -18.09 1.72
N GLY A 260 7.07 -18.78 2.55
CA GLY A 260 7.62 -19.67 3.58
C GLY A 260 8.38 -20.85 3.00
N ILE A 261 7.91 -21.40 1.87
CA ILE A 261 8.64 -22.45 1.13
C ILE A 261 9.91 -21.86 0.49
N ALA A 262 9.83 -20.64 -0.07
CA ALA A 262 10.98 -19.96 -0.64
C ALA A 262 12.10 -19.73 0.39
N GLU A 263 11.75 -19.37 1.63
CA GLU A 263 12.70 -19.27 2.75
C GLU A 263 13.38 -20.61 3.04
N GLN A 264 12.62 -21.71 3.14
CA GLN A 264 13.19 -23.05 3.38
C GLN A 264 14.15 -23.49 2.28
N ILE A 265 13.81 -23.18 1.02
CA ILE A 265 14.69 -23.46 -0.12
C ILE A 265 15.99 -22.65 0.01
N TYR A 266 15.88 -21.36 0.35
CA TYR A 266 17.06 -20.50 0.52
C TYR A 266 17.99 -20.99 1.63
N GLU A 267 17.45 -21.43 2.77
CA GLU A 267 18.24 -21.96 3.90
C GLU A 267 18.89 -23.32 3.62
N SER A 268 18.45 -24.03 2.58
CA SER A 268 19.00 -25.35 2.22
C SER A 268 20.30 -25.29 1.40
N PHE A 269 20.70 -24.11 0.92
CA PHE A 269 21.93 -23.87 0.16
C PHE A 269 22.98 -23.13 1.00
#